data_AF-A0A973JSH4-F1
#
_entry.id   AF-A0A973JSH4-F1
#
_cell.length_a   1.000
_cell.length_b   1.000
_cell.length_c   1.000
_cell.angle_alpha   90.00
_cell.angle_beta   90.00
_cell.angle_gamma   90.00
#
_symmetry.space_group_name_H-M   'P 1'
#
loop_
_entity.id
_entity.type
_entity.pdbx_description
1 polymer ?
#
loop_
_entity_poly.entity_id
_entity_poly.type
_entity_poly.pdbx_seq_one_letter_code
_entity_poly.pdbx_strand_id
1 'polypeptide(L)'
;MKEFKCSSLGNKCSWKHIAKTDELLADVVAVHLRDVHGQQSLDSDMVAKIKKSFSNPSPVEAKAAEDLVLKVYNCDLGKGCGWKYIAQTEDLIVDAVAVHAREAHGIREFGQELKVTVANALQPWKG
;
A
#
# COMPACT_ATOMS: atom_id res chain seq x y z
N MET A 1 2.43 14.51 -4.20
CA MET A 1 2.76 13.84 -2.91
C MET A 1 1.81 14.33 -1.85
N LYS A 2 1.32 13.41 -1.02
CA LYS A 2 0.39 13.67 0.08
C LYS A 2 0.83 12.96 1.34
N GLU A 3 0.41 13.49 2.48
CA GLU A 3 0.58 12.93 3.81
C GLU A 3 -0.78 12.51 4.36
N PHE A 4 -0.80 11.42 5.12
CA PHE A 4 -1.92 11.06 5.98
C PHE A 4 -1.41 10.84 7.41
N LYS A 5 -2.19 11.27 8.40
CA LYS A 5 -1.96 10.99 9.82
C LYS A 5 -3.16 10.22 10.35
N CYS A 6 -2.94 9.10 11.02
CA CYS A 6 -4.03 8.29 11.56
C CYS A 6 -4.88 9.08 12.57
N SER A 7 -4.24 9.99 13.33
CA SER A 7 -4.92 10.93 14.22
C SER A 7 -5.91 11.86 13.52
N SER A 8 -5.77 12.13 12.21
CA SER A 8 -6.73 12.93 11.43
C SER A 8 -8.11 12.25 11.32
N LEU A 9 -8.19 10.93 11.54
CA LEU A 9 -9.46 10.21 11.60
C LEU A 9 -10.07 10.16 13.01
N GLY A 10 -9.42 10.74 14.02
CA GLY A 10 -9.82 10.68 15.42
C GLY A 10 -9.24 9.48 16.19
N ASN A 11 -8.39 8.66 15.55
CA ASN A 11 -7.70 7.56 16.22
C ASN A 11 -6.62 8.08 17.17
N LYS A 12 -6.47 7.46 18.35
CA LYS A 12 -5.33 7.70 19.26
C LYS A 12 -4.07 6.98 18.77
N CYS A 13 -3.66 7.27 17.53
CA CYS A 13 -2.55 6.62 16.84
C CYS A 13 -1.63 7.69 16.23
N SER A 14 -0.34 7.61 16.54
CA SER A 14 0.69 8.53 16.04
C SER A 14 1.24 8.16 14.66
N TRP A 15 0.71 7.09 14.06
CA TRP A 15 1.15 6.65 12.74
C TRP A 15 0.83 7.70 11.67
N LYS A 16 1.78 7.93 10.78
CA LYS A 16 1.64 8.78 9.61
C LYS A 16 2.39 8.17 8.44
N HIS A 17 1.96 8.51 7.23
CA HIS A 17 2.62 8.07 6.01
C HIS A 17 2.55 9.16 4.94
N ILE A 18 3.56 9.19 4.08
CA ILE A 18 3.65 10.11 2.94
C ILE A 18 3.81 9.27 1.70
N ALA A 19 3.04 9.56 0.65
CA ALA A 19 3.16 8.87 -0.62
C ALA A 19 3.09 9.81 -1.82
N LYS A 20 3.72 9.38 -2.92
CA LYS A 20 3.84 10.17 -4.15
C LYS A 20 2.48 10.40 -4.81
N THR A 21 1.57 9.43 -4.75
CA THR A 21 0.20 9.51 -5.28
C THR A 21 -0.85 9.24 -4.19
N ASP A 22 -2.06 9.72 -4.41
CA ASP A 22 -3.20 9.53 -3.51
C ASP A 22 -3.65 8.07 -3.42
N GLU A 23 -3.55 7.31 -4.52
CA GLU A 23 -3.87 5.88 -4.55
C GLU A 23 -2.91 5.09 -3.66
N LEU A 24 -1.60 5.32 -3.82
CA LEU A 24 -0.58 4.72 -2.96
C LEU A 24 -0.80 5.06 -1.50
N LEU A 25 -1.13 6.32 -1.20
CA LEU A 25 -1.40 6.73 0.17
C LEU A 25 -2.63 5.99 0.71
N ALA A 26 -3.71 5.91 -0.07
CA ALA A 26 -4.93 5.24 0.34
C ALA A 26 -4.73 3.74 0.62
N ASP A 27 -3.98 3.04 -0.22
CA ASP A 27 -3.70 1.60 -0.02
C ASP A 27 -2.89 1.36 1.26
N VAL A 28 -1.85 2.16 1.51
CA VAL A 28 -1.04 2.03 2.73
C VAL A 28 -1.84 2.36 3.98
N VAL A 29 -2.70 3.38 3.91
CA VAL A 29 -3.62 3.70 5.00
C VAL A 29 -4.61 2.56 5.23
N ALA A 30 -5.07 1.91 4.17
CA ALA A 30 -5.99 0.79 4.28
C ALA A 30 -5.38 -0.40 5.01
N VAL A 31 -4.15 -0.76 4.66
CA VAL A 31 -3.35 -1.78 5.35
C VAL A 31 -3.18 -1.42 6.83
N HIS A 32 -2.78 -0.17 7.13
CA HIS A 32 -2.61 0.28 8.52
C HIS A 32 -3.90 0.18 9.34
N LEU A 33 -5.03 0.63 8.79
CA LEU A 33 -6.33 0.56 9.47
C LEU A 33 -6.78 -0.89 9.68
N ARG A 34 -6.55 -1.76 8.71
CA ARG A 34 -6.86 -3.19 8.84
C ARG A 34 -6.03 -3.85 9.94
N ASP A 35 -4.71 -3.64 9.93
CA ASP A 35 -3.80 -4.43 10.76
C ASP A 35 -3.63 -3.86 12.17
N VAL A 36 -3.70 -2.53 12.33
CA VAL A 36 -3.54 -1.85 13.63
C VAL A 36 -4.89 -1.53 14.29
N HIS A 37 -5.91 -1.22 13.49
CA HIS A 37 -7.22 -0.82 13.99
C HIS A 37 -8.32 -1.87 13.76
N GLY A 38 -7.98 -3.03 13.18
CA GLY A 38 -8.94 -4.12 12.93
C GLY A 38 -10.01 -3.77 11.89
N GLN A 39 -9.82 -2.72 11.10
CA GLN A 39 -10.79 -2.25 10.12
C GLN A 39 -10.71 -3.08 8.84
N GLN A 40 -11.34 -4.26 8.87
CA GLN A 40 -11.26 -5.26 7.80
C GLN A 40 -11.95 -4.85 6.50
N SER A 41 -12.91 -3.93 6.57
CA SER A 41 -13.66 -3.45 5.40
C SER A 41 -13.63 -1.93 5.40
N LEU A 42 -13.07 -1.37 4.33
CA LEU A 42 -13.19 0.06 4.05
C LEU A 42 -14.27 0.23 2.99
N ASP A 43 -15.49 0.51 3.45
CA ASP A 43 -16.56 0.97 2.59
C ASP A 43 -16.19 2.29 1.88
N SER A 44 -16.91 2.58 0.80
CA SER A 44 -16.61 3.72 -0.08
C SER A 44 -16.63 5.07 0.66
N ASP A 45 -17.45 5.20 1.71
CA ASP A 45 -17.47 6.38 2.58
C ASP A 45 -16.14 6.52 3.35
N MET A 46 -15.66 5.43 3.94
CA MET A 46 -14.39 5.44 4.66
C MET A 46 -13.21 5.75 3.75
N VAL A 47 -13.18 5.20 2.53
CA VAL A 47 -12.17 5.54 1.52
C VAL A 47 -12.22 7.02 1.16
N ALA A 48 -13.41 7.59 0.98
CA ALA A 48 -13.57 9.01 0.73
C ALA A 48 -13.11 9.87 1.92
N LYS A 49 -13.39 9.44 3.14
CA LYS A 49 -12.94 10.11 4.38
C LYS A 49 -11.42 10.09 4.53
N ILE A 50 -10.78 8.96 4.23
CA ILE A 50 -9.32 8.81 4.20
C ILE A 50 -8.74 9.82 3.21
N LYS A 51 -9.22 9.82 1.96
CA LYS A 51 -8.74 10.73 0.91
C LYS A 51 -8.93 12.21 1.26
N LYS A 52 -10.06 12.56 1.89
CA LYS A 52 -10.31 13.92 2.40
C LYS A 52 -9.37 14.32 3.54
N SER A 53 -8.81 13.36 4.26
CA SER A 53 -7.87 13.60 5.35
C SER A 53 -6.42 13.78 4.88
N PHE A 54 -6.17 13.69 3.58
CA PHE A 54 -4.84 13.89 3.01
C PHE A 54 -4.42 15.36 3.09
N SER A 55 -3.23 15.59 3.61
CA SER A 55 -2.60 16.91 3.71
C SER A 55 -1.33 16.97 2.87
N ASN A 56 -0.80 18.17 2.67
CA ASN A 56 0.53 18.31 2.09
C ASN A 56 1.57 18.07 3.20
N PRO A 57 2.60 17.23 2.95
CA PRO A 57 3.71 17.08 3.89
C PRO A 57 4.51 18.38 4.03
N SER A 58 5.29 18.51 5.10
CA SER A 58 6.25 19.62 5.20
C SER A 58 7.34 19.51 4.10
N PRO A 59 7.99 20.61 3.70
CA PRO A 59 9.01 20.57 2.64
C PRO A 59 10.16 19.61 2.91
N VAL A 60 10.55 19.46 4.17
CA VAL A 60 11.63 18.54 4.59
C VAL A 60 11.19 17.09 4.40
N GLU A 61 9.97 16.76 4.81
CA GLU A 61 9.42 15.41 4.69
C GLU A 61 9.08 15.05 3.24
N ALA A 62 8.61 16.02 2.46
CA ALA A 62 8.40 15.87 1.03
C ALA A 62 9.70 15.47 0.33
N LYS A 63 10.79 16.20 0.62
CA LYS A 63 12.11 15.91 0.06
C LYS A 63 12.62 14.52 0.46
N ALA A 64 12.46 14.13 1.73
CA ALA A 64 12.83 12.79 2.19
C ALA A 64 12.05 11.67 1.47
N ALA A 65 10.78 11.92 1.13
CA ALA A 65 9.95 10.97 0.39
C ALA A 65 10.16 11.02 -1.13
N GLU A 66 10.76 12.08 -1.69
CA GLU A 66 11.09 12.16 -3.12
C GLU A 66 12.21 11.19 -3.49
N ASP A 67 13.19 11.01 -2.60
CA ASP A 67 14.27 10.03 -2.74
C ASP A 67 13.78 8.57 -2.66
N LEU A 68 12.54 8.32 -2.22
CA LEU A 68 11.98 6.98 -2.18
C LEU A 68 11.64 6.48 -3.60
N VAL A 69 12.40 5.50 -4.07
CA VAL A 69 12.17 4.82 -5.35
C VAL A 69 10.98 3.88 -5.19
N LEU A 70 9.87 4.20 -5.87
CA LEU A 70 8.72 3.31 -5.92
C LEU A 70 9.11 2.01 -6.61
N LYS A 71 8.62 0.89 -6.09
CA LYS A 71 8.73 -0.43 -6.70
C LYS A 71 7.37 -0.84 -7.26
N VAL A 72 7.38 -1.66 -8.29
CA VAL A 72 6.19 -2.26 -8.89
C VAL A 72 6.36 -3.78 -8.95
N TYR A 73 5.29 -4.48 -8.62
CA TYR A 73 5.10 -5.90 -8.94
C TYR A 73 4.01 -6.04 -10.00
N ASN A 74 4.24 -6.90 -10.97
CA ASN A 74 3.24 -7.34 -11.93
C ASN A 74 2.97 -8.81 -11.65
N CYS A 75 1.70 -9.16 -11.46
CA CYS A 75 1.32 -10.52 -11.08
C CYS A 75 1.64 -11.52 -12.18
N ASP A 76 2.39 -12.57 -11.85
CA ASP A 76 2.61 -13.73 -12.72
C ASP A 76 2.03 -15.04 -12.15
N LEU A 77 1.40 -14.98 -10.97
CA LEU A 77 0.87 -16.16 -10.26
C LEU A 77 -0.28 -16.86 -10.99
N GLY A 78 -0.95 -16.17 -11.91
CA GLY A 78 -2.03 -16.71 -12.74
C GLY A 78 -1.81 -16.40 -14.21
N LYS A 79 -2.10 -17.38 -15.08
CA LYS A 79 -1.94 -17.22 -16.54
C LYS A 79 -2.79 -16.06 -17.04
N GLY A 80 -2.13 -15.00 -17.53
CA GLY A 80 -2.79 -13.81 -18.06
C GLY A 80 -3.29 -12.82 -17.00
N CYS A 81 -2.83 -12.92 -15.74
CA CYS A 81 -3.15 -11.92 -14.73
C CYS A 81 -2.50 -10.58 -15.10
N GLY A 82 -3.32 -9.54 -15.29
CA GLY A 82 -2.86 -8.17 -15.58
C GLY A 82 -2.72 -7.30 -14.33
N TRP A 83 -2.89 -7.86 -13.14
CA TRP A 83 -2.84 -7.09 -11.90
C TRP A 83 -1.42 -6.59 -11.63
N LYS A 84 -1.30 -5.33 -11.24
CA LYS A 84 -0.05 -4.73 -10.81
C LYS A 84 -0.27 -3.92 -9.55
N TYR A 85 0.77 -3.82 -8.75
CA TYR A 85 0.75 -3.01 -7.54
C TYR A 85 2.06 -2.28 -7.37
N ILE A 86 1.95 -0.99 -7.07
CA ILE A 86 3.07 -0.07 -6.89
C ILE A 86 3.10 0.28 -5.41
N ALA A 87 4.26 0.32 -4.79
CA ALA A 87 4.39 0.84 -3.42
C ALA A 87 5.81 1.34 -3.14
N GLN A 88 5.98 1.99 -2.00
CA GLN A 88 7.27 2.51 -1.56
C GLN A 88 8.15 1.45 -0.87
N THR A 89 7.54 0.42 -0.30
CA THR A 89 8.27 -0.63 0.44
C THR A 89 7.92 -2.00 -0.10
N GLU A 90 8.86 -2.93 0.09
CA GLU A 90 8.68 -4.33 -0.29
C GLU A 90 7.52 -4.99 0.43
N ASP A 91 7.44 -4.75 1.74
CA ASP A 91 6.45 -5.30 2.64
C ASP A 91 5.02 -4.98 2.18
N LEU A 92 4.76 -3.73 1.82
CA LEU A 92 3.47 -3.29 1.29
C LEU A 92 3.09 -4.02 -0.01
N ILE A 93 4.08 -4.29 -0.87
CA ILE A 93 3.84 -5.04 -2.11
C ILE A 93 3.55 -6.49 -1.79
N VAL A 94 4.32 -7.11 -0.90
CA VAL A 94 4.12 -8.51 -0.49
C VAL A 94 2.75 -8.71 0.16
N ASP A 95 2.31 -7.82 1.05
CA ASP A 95 0.97 -7.87 1.65
C ASP A 95 -0.15 -7.71 0.62
N ALA A 96 -0.02 -6.75 -0.30
CA ALA A 96 -1.00 -6.57 -1.37
C ALA A 96 -1.06 -7.78 -2.29
N VAL A 97 0.09 -8.37 -2.64
CA VAL A 97 0.15 -9.59 -3.45
C VAL A 97 -0.46 -10.78 -2.70
N ALA A 98 -0.25 -10.91 -1.39
CA ALA A 98 -0.86 -11.99 -0.61
C ALA A 98 -2.40 -11.93 -0.63
N VAL A 99 -2.97 -10.73 -0.49
CA VAL A 99 -4.42 -10.51 -0.62
C VAL A 99 -4.88 -10.84 -2.04
N HIS A 100 -4.24 -10.27 -3.05
CA HIS A 100 -4.59 -10.51 -4.45
C HIS A 100 -4.51 -11.99 -4.84
N ALA A 101 -3.44 -12.69 -4.45
CA ALA A 101 -3.22 -14.10 -4.72
C ALA A 101 -4.32 -14.98 -4.10
N ARG A 102 -4.79 -14.63 -2.89
CA ARG A 102 -5.91 -15.31 -2.24
C ARG A 102 -7.22 -15.09 -3.00
N GLU A 103 -7.50 -13.86 -3.42
CA GLU A 103 -8.79 -13.49 -4.02
C GLU A 103 -8.90 -13.88 -5.50
N ALA A 104 -7.84 -13.66 -6.28
CA ALA A 104 -7.85 -13.86 -7.73
C ALA A 104 -7.32 -15.24 -8.15
N HIS A 105 -6.50 -15.89 -7.33
CA HIS A 105 -5.83 -17.15 -7.68
C HIS A 105 -6.09 -18.28 -6.69
N GLY A 106 -6.86 -18.04 -5.62
CA GLY A 106 -7.19 -19.07 -4.62
C GLY A 106 -5.98 -19.54 -3.79
N ILE A 107 -4.88 -18.80 -3.80
CA ILE A 107 -3.67 -19.13 -3.03
C ILE A 107 -3.92 -18.76 -1.57
N ARG A 108 -4.32 -19.73 -0.75
CA ARG A 108 -4.70 -19.52 0.65
C ARG A 108 -3.51 -19.40 1.59
N GLU A 109 -2.39 -20.03 1.25
CA GLU A 109 -1.15 -20.00 2.02
C GLU A 109 -0.07 -19.22 1.26
N PHE A 110 0.16 -17.99 1.70
CA PHE A 110 1.20 -17.13 1.14
C PHE A 110 2.52 -17.34 1.88
N GLY A 111 3.14 -18.51 1.64
CA GLY A 111 4.35 -18.97 2.31
C GLY A 111 5.60 -18.15 1.99
N GLN A 112 6.69 -18.41 2.72
CA GLN A 112 7.94 -17.67 2.59
C GLN A 112 8.56 -17.76 1.19
N GLU A 113 8.44 -18.89 0.51
CA GLU A 113 8.89 -19.06 -0.88
C GLU A 113 8.20 -18.07 -1.84
N LEU A 114 6.87 -17.93 -1.73
CA LEU A 114 6.11 -16.96 -2.53
C LEU A 114 6.50 -15.51 -2.22
N LYS A 115 6.73 -15.18 -0.94
CA LYS A 115 7.23 -13.85 -0.55
C LYS A 115 8.58 -13.54 -1.19
N VAL A 116 9.50 -14.50 -1.20
CA VAL A 116 10.81 -14.37 -1.85
C VAL A 116 10.67 -14.22 -3.36
N THR A 117 9.78 -14.99 -4.00
CA THR A 117 9.48 -14.86 -5.44
C THR A 117 8.97 -13.45 -5.77
N VAL A 118 8.03 -12.93 -4.98
CA VAL A 118 7.54 -11.55 -5.16
C VAL A 118 8.65 -10.54 -5.00
N ALA A 119 9.43 -10.63 -3.91
CA ALA A 119 10.55 -9.73 -3.63
C ALA A 119 11.56 -9.67 -4.78
N ASN A 120 11.91 -10.83 -5.35
CA ASN A 120 12.84 -10.94 -6.47
C ASN A 120 12.26 -10.40 -7.79
N ALA A 121 10.94 -10.38 -7.94
CA ALA A 121 10.27 -9.90 -9.15
C ALA A 121 10.05 -8.37 -9.15
N LEU A 122 10.32 -7.67 -8.04
CA LEU A 122 10.08 -6.24 -7.94
C LEU A 122 11.00 -5.44 -8.85
N GLN A 123 10.41 -4.47 -9.54
CA GLN A 123 11.12 -3.55 -10.42
C GLN A 123 10.98 -2.12 -9.92
N PRO A 124 11.98 -1.25 -10.12
CA PRO A 124 11.79 0.19 -9.93
C PRO A 124 10.70 0.68 -10.88
N TRP A 125 9.69 1.36 -10.34
CA TRP A 125 8.60 1.96 -11.10
C TRP A 125 9.09 3.25 -11.76
N LYS A 126 8.89 3.36 -13.08
CA LYS A 126 9.42 4.46 -13.91
C LYS A 126 8.37 5.48 -14.37
N GLY A 127 7.11 5.35 -13.93
CA GLY A 127 6.00 6.16 -14.45
C GLY A 127 5.29 5.45 -15.59
#